data_AF-A0A081RXN8-F1
#
_entry.id   AF-A0A081RXN8-F1
#
_cell.length_a   1.000
_cell.length_b   1.000
_cell.length_c   1.000
_cell.angle_alpha   90.00
_cell.angle_beta   90.00
_cell.angle_gamma   90.00
#
_symmetry.space_group_name_H-M   'P 1'
#
loop_
_entity.id
_entity.type
_entity.pdbx_description
1 polymer ?
#
loop_
_entity_poly.entity_id
_entity_poly.type
_entity_poly.pdbx_seq_one_letter_code
_entity_poly.pdbx_strand_id
1 'polypeptide(L)' 'MSNLIYLTVKGQNQGLISAGCGRRDSIGIKAQNGHEDKIFIYSLQHLMTRKQNVSHHPVIITKPIDKASPFIGFTLFFG' A
#
# COMPACT_ATOMS: atom_id res chain seq x y z
N MET A 1 -20.18 2.40 -7.67
CA MET A 1 -19.48 1.42 -6.82
C MET A 1 -17.98 1.68 -6.93
N SER A 2 -17.29 1.86 -5.81
CA SER A 2 -15.82 1.97 -5.78
C SER A 2 -15.24 0.56 -5.72
N ASN A 3 -14.19 0.29 -6.49
CA ASN A 3 -13.43 -0.95 -6.34
C ASN A 3 -12.59 -0.84 -5.07
N LEU A 4 -12.80 -1.75 -4.11
CA LEU A 4 -11.98 -1.83 -2.91
C LEU A 4 -10.66 -2.49 -3.28
N ILE A 5 -9.56 -1.75 -3.10
CA ILE A 5 -8.21 -2.22 -3.37
C ILE A 5 -7.50 -2.39 -2.02
N TYR A 6 -6.86 -3.54 -1.84
CA TYR A 6 -6.07 -3.85 -0.65
C TYR A 6 -4.64 -4.17 -1.05
N LEU A 7 -3.68 -3.64 -0.28
CA LEU A 7 -2.26 -3.87 -0.48
C LEU A 7 -1.66 -4.60 0.71
N THR A 8 -0.86 -5.63 0.42
CA THR A 8 -0.01 -6.31 1.41
C THR A 8 1.43 -6.00 1.09
N VAL A 9 2.17 -5.46 2.06
CA VAL A 9 3.58 -5.09 1.88
C VAL A 9 4.41 -5.87 2.88
N LYS A 10 5.43 -6.57 2.37
CA LYS A 10 6.42 -7.28 3.18
C LYS A 10 7.79 -6.71 2.89
N GLY A 11 8.40 -6.07 3.89
CA GLY A 11 9.78 -5.63 3.82
C GLY A 11 10.73 -6.80 4.06
N GLN A 12 11.90 -6.76 3.43
CA GLN A 12 12.92 -7.80 3.61
C GLN A 12 13.41 -7.88 5.07
N ASN A 13 13.68 -6.73 5.69
CA ASN A 13 14.16 -6.64 7.07
C ASN A 13 13.05 -6.32 8.08
N GLN A 14 11.96 -5.68 7.64
CA GLN A 14 10.89 -5.18 8.51
C GLN A 14 9.73 -6.18 8.68
N GLY A 15 9.74 -7.30 7.94
CA GLY A 15 8.65 -8.27 7.98
C GLY A 15 7.36 -7.72 7.34
N LEU A 16 6.20 -8.08 7.90
CA LEU A 16 4.90 -7.68 7.35
C LEU A 16 4.57 -6.23 7.73
N ILE A 17 4.89 -5.29 6.85
CA ILE A 17 4.65 -3.85 7.04
C ILE A 17 3.14 -3.55 7.10
N SER A 18 2.32 -4.29 6.35
CA SER A 18 0.86 -4.08 6.34
C SER A 18 0.14 -4.58 7.60
N ALA A 19 0.85 -5.20 8.54
CA ALA A 19 0.26 -5.74 9.77
C ALA A 19 -0.48 -4.67 10.59
N GLY A 20 -1.74 -4.94 10.91
CA GLY A 20 -2.59 -4.04 11.68
C GLY A 20 -3.00 -2.74 10.98
N CYS A 21 -2.72 -2.56 9.68
CA CYS A 21 -3.06 -1.32 8.97
C CYS A 21 -4.57 -1.12 8.76
N GLY A 22 -5.32 -2.23 8.63
CA GLY A 22 -6.76 -2.22 8.43
C GLY A 22 -7.59 -2.21 9.71
N ARG A 23 -6.94 -2.14 10.89
CA ARG A 23 -7.60 -2.09 12.19
C ARG A 23 -8.10 -0.68 12.53
N ARG A 24 -9.07 -0.60 13.45
CA ARG A 24 -9.62 0.66 13.95
C ARG A 24 -8.56 1.57 14.56
N ASP A 25 -7.54 1.01 15.20
CA ASP A 25 -6.45 1.78 15.80
C ASP A 25 -5.60 2.53 14.75
N SER A 26 -5.67 2.10 13.48
CA SER A 26 -4.87 2.64 12.38
C SER A 26 -5.67 3.58 11.48
N ILE A 27 -6.84 3.14 10.99
CA ILE A 27 -7.67 3.89 10.04
C ILE A 27 -9.06 4.29 10.58
N GLY A 28 -9.27 4.12 11.89
CA GLY A 28 -10.49 4.53 12.58
C GLY A 28 -11.74 3.81 12.07
N ILE A 29 -12.80 4.59 11.83
CA ILE A 29 -14.12 4.10 11.37
C ILE A 29 -14.04 3.43 10.00
N LYS A 30 -12.98 3.69 9.21
CA LYS A 30 -12.79 3.10 7.87
C LYS A 30 -12.29 1.65 7.90
N ALA A 31 -11.99 1.11 9.09
CA ALA A 31 -11.59 -0.28 9.27
C ALA A 31 -12.67 -1.25 8.80
N GLN A 32 -12.25 -2.33 8.14
CA GLN A 32 -13.12 -3.37 7.60
C GLN A 32 -12.69 -4.73 8.14
N ASN A 33 -13.65 -5.49 8.65
CA ASN A 33 -13.41 -6.83 9.17
C ASN A 33 -12.92 -7.77 8.06
N GLY A 34 -11.94 -8.63 8.36
CA GLY A 34 -11.30 -9.56 7.42
C GLY A 34 -10.15 -8.97 6.60
N HIS A 35 -9.80 -7.69 6.83
CA HIS A 35 -8.71 -6.98 6.15
C HIS A 35 -7.77 -6.26 7.14
N GLU A 36 -7.65 -6.78 8.36
CA GLU A 36 -6.93 -6.17 9.48
C GLU A 36 -5.44 -5.94 9.18
N ASP A 37 -4.82 -6.84 8.40
CA ASP A 37 -3.40 -6.82 8.06
C ASP A 37 -3.12 -6.35 6.61
N LYS A 38 -4.09 -5.62 6.03
CA LYS A 38 -3.99 -5.05 4.69
C LYS A 38 -4.11 -3.53 4.74
N ILE A 39 -3.40 -2.87 3.84
CA ILE A 39 -3.46 -1.42 3.63
C ILE A 39 -4.62 -1.12 2.67
N PHE A 40 -5.47 -0.16 3.02
CA PHE A 40 -6.56 0.29 2.16
C PHE A 40 -6.02 1.25 1.08
N ILE A 41 -6.36 1.03 -0.18
CA ILE A 41 -5.89 1.86 -1.30
C ILE A 41 -7.08 2.56 -1.96
N TYR A 42 -6.99 3.88 -2.09
CA TYR A 42 -7.98 4.71 -2.78
C TYR A 42 -7.79 4.72 -4.29
N SER A 43 -6.53 4.71 -4.75
CA SER A 43 -6.18 4.73 -6.17
C SER A 43 -4.88 3.98 -6.41
N LEU A 44 -4.82 3.26 -7.53
CA LEU A 44 -3.63 2.63 -8.05
C LEU A 44 -3.47 3.03 -9.51
N GLN A 45 -2.31 3.57 -9.86
CA GLN A 45 -1.94 3.93 -11.22
C GLN A 45 -0.64 3.22 -11.58
N HIS A 46 -0.64 2.59 -12.75
CA HIS A 46 0.55 1.98 -13.34
C HIS A 46 0.46 2.10 -14.85
N LEU A 47 1.60 2.39 -15.48
CA LEU A 47 1.74 2.50 -16.93
C LEU A 47 2.81 1.53 -17.42
N MET A 48 2.55 0.87 -18.54
CA MET A 48 3.53 0.10 -19.28
C MET A 48 3.58 0.64 -20.70
N THR A 49 4.78 0.93 -21.20
CA THR A 49 4.99 1.41 -22.57
C THR A 49 5.88 0.43 -23.32
N ARG A 50 5.59 0.17 -24.61
CA ARG A 50 6.41 -0.70 -25.44
C ARG A 50 6.73 -0.02 -26.76
N LYS A 51 8.03 0.19 -27.02
CA LYS A 51 8.53 0.63 -28.34
C LYS A 51 9.20 -0.52 -29.08
N GLN A 52 10.17 -1.17 -28.44
CA GLN A 52 10.73 -2.48 -28.85
C GLN A 52 10.72 -3.43 -27.65
N ASN A 53 11.26 -2.99 -26.52
CA ASN A 53 11.15 -3.66 -25.22
C ASN A 53 10.05 -3.02 -24.36
N VAL A 54 9.56 -3.77 -23.37
CA VAL A 54 8.57 -3.29 -22.39
C VAL A 54 9.28 -2.46 -21.32
N SER A 55 8.83 -1.23 -21.13
CA SER A 55 9.26 -0.35 -20.03
C SER A 55 8.13 -0.24 -19.02
N HIS A 56 8.40 -0.67 -17.79
CA HIS A 56 7.49 -0.53 -16.65
C HIS A 56 7.72 0.83 -15.99
N HIS A 57 6.66 1.65 -15.93
CA HIS A 57 6.68 2.90 -15.16
C HIS A 57 6.42 2.62 -13.69
N PRO A 58 6.76 3.55 -12.77
CA PRO A 58 6.48 3.40 -11.35
C PRO A 58 5.02 3.10 -11.07
N VAL A 59 4.78 2.31 -10.02
CA VAL A 59 3.43 2.11 -9.48
C VAL A 59 3.15 3.23 -8.49
N ILE A 60 2.12 4.03 -8.76
CA ILE A 60 1.69 5.13 -7.91
C ILE A 60 0.44 4.69 -7.18
N ILE A 61 0.49 4.74 -5.85
CA ILE A 61 -0.62 4.37 -4.98
C ILE A 61 -1.04 5.55 -4.10
N THR A 62 -2.34 5.71 -3.91
CA THR A 62 -2.91 6.67 -2.95
C THR A 62 -3.57 5.88 -1.82
N LYS A 63 -3.12 6.11 -0.59
CA LYS A 63 -3.58 5.40 0.61
C LYS A 63 -3.89 6.40 1.73
N PRO A 64 -4.70 6.03 2.75
CA PRO A 64 -4.84 6.84 3.95
C PRO A 64 -3.53 6.87 4.75
N ILE A 65 -3.43 7.83 5.67
CA ILE A 65 -2.41 7.79 6.72
C ILE A 65 -2.80 6.64 7.66
N ASP A 66 -1.95 5.61 7.71
CA ASP A 66 -2.13 4.40 8.49
C ASP A 66 -0.82 4.06 9.21
N LYS A 67 -0.81 2.97 9.99
CA LYS A 67 0.36 2.51 10.74
C LYS A 67 1.59 2.22 9.87
N ALA A 68 1.42 1.88 8.59
CA ALA A 68 2.52 1.61 7.67
C ALA A 68 3.15 2.88 7.07
N SER A 69 2.45 4.03 7.11
CA SER A 69 2.97 5.31 6.57
C SER A 69 4.40 5.67 7.02
N PRO A 70 4.75 5.65 8.33
CA PRO A 70 6.11 5.97 8.77
C PRO A 70 7.14 4.93 8.31
N PHE A 71 6.79 3.65 8.25
CA PHE A 71 7.69 2.58 7.79
C PHE A 71 8.02 2.72 6.30
N ILE A 72 7.01 3.02 5.48
CA ILE A 72 7.18 3.24 4.04
C ILE A 72 8.01 4.50 3.79
N GLY A 73 7.75 5.59 4.53
CA GLY A 73 8.56 6.81 4.44
C GLY A 73 10.03 6.55 4.80
N PHE A 74 10.28 5.78 5.86
CA PHE A 74 11.63 5.38 6.25
C PHE A 74 12.30 4.54 5.17
N THR A 75 11.61 3.54 4.60
CA THR A 75 12.20 2.68 3.56
C THR A 75 12.52 3.45 2.28
N LEU A 76 11.75 4.49 1.94
CA LEU A 76 11.98 5.27 0.73
C LEU A 76 13.21 6.19 0.86
N PHE A 77 13.57 6.59 2.09
CA PHE A 77 14.75 7.41 2.34
C PHE A 77 16.05 6.58 2.42
N PHE A 78 15.98 5.37 2.96
CA PHE A 78 17.15 4.49 3.19
C PHE A 78 17.30 3.35 2.16
N GLY A 79 16.48 3.34 1.12
CA GLY A 79 16.44 2.31 0.07
C GLY A 79 17.67 2.31 -0.82
#